data_AF-A0A318T718-F1
#
_entry.id   AF-A0A318T718-F1
#
_cell.length_a   1.000
_cell.length_b   1.000
_cell.length_c   1.000
_cell.angle_alpha   90.00
_cell.angle_beta   90.00
_cell.angle_gamma   90.00
#
_symmetry.space_group_name_H-M   'P 1'
#
loop_
_entity.id
_entity.type
_entity.pdbx_description
1 polymer ?
#
loop_
_entity_poly.entity_id
_entity_poly.type
_entity_poly.pdbx_seq_one_letter_code
_entity_poly.pdbx_strand_id
1 'polypeptide(L)'
;MSRGGPTSSTLSERLSAKLEADRKQIEELTLSEHRKLAQSFLAASRDELATIKNAIHEQSLSTMQNMRVMLRWPLWTAAGCIVIVLTSLALLLVGTWWMRQDLAETRRAIIGERQALSSLRAQTGGVKVTTSDKGTFLVLPKGAETGWTCDETPCVKIPATE
;
A
#
# COMPACT_ATOMS: atom_id res chain seq x y z
N MET A 1 14.65 -78.76 94.79
CA MET A 1 15.34 -77.48 94.54
C MET A 1 16.29 -77.75 93.37
N SER A 2 16.32 -77.08 92.22
CA SER A 2 15.62 -75.93 91.65
C SER A 2 15.62 -76.13 90.11
N ARG A 3 14.56 -75.69 89.43
CA ARG A 3 14.39 -75.73 87.96
C ARG A 3 15.28 -74.68 87.29
N GLY A 4 15.99 -75.03 86.23
CA GLY A 4 16.67 -74.09 85.32
C GLY A 4 16.52 -74.57 83.87
N GLY A 5 15.70 -73.88 83.08
CA GLY A 5 15.16 -74.37 81.80
C GLY A 5 15.94 -73.95 80.54
N PRO A 6 15.74 -74.67 79.42
CA PRO A 6 16.35 -74.41 78.10
C PRO A 6 15.46 -73.54 77.20
N THR A 7 15.00 -72.38 77.66
CA THR A 7 14.02 -71.54 76.94
C THR A 7 14.57 -70.23 76.37
N SER A 8 15.84 -69.89 76.63
CA SER A 8 16.42 -68.61 76.21
C SER A 8 16.87 -68.59 74.73
N SER A 9 17.36 -69.70 74.19
CA SER A 9 17.88 -69.77 72.80
C SER A 9 16.81 -69.62 71.73
N THR A 10 15.60 -70.12 71.97
CA THR A 10 14.49 -70.07 71.00
C THR A 10 13.83 -68.69 70.92
N LEU A 11 13.87 -67.90 72.00
CA LEU A 11 13.32 -66.55 72.04
C LEU A 11 14.25 -65.57 71.33
N SER A 12 15.55 -65.66 71.57
CA SER A 12 16.55 -64.80 70.92
C SER A 12 16.56 -64.97 69.40
N GLU A 13 16.39 -66.20 68.91
CA GLU A 13 16.35 -66.51 67.48
C GLU A 13 15.07 -65.99 66.81
N ARG A 14 13.93 -66.04 67.50
CA ARG A 14 12.69 -65.42 67.01
C ARG A 14 12.76 -63.90 67.01
N LEU A 15 13.44 -63.32 68.01
CA LEU A 15 13.65 -61.87 68.07
C LEU A 15 14.54 -61.42 66.92
N SER A 16 15.65 -62.10 66.63
CA SER A 16 16.51 -61.77 65.49
C SER A 16 15.79 -61.95 64.15
N ALA A 17 15.07 -63.07 63.96
CA ALA A 17 14.31 -63.30 62.75
C ALA A 17 13.21 -62.24 62.53
N LYS A 18 12.55 -61.80 63.61
CA LYS A 18 11.56 -60.72 63.54
C LYS A 18 12.21 -59.36 63.26
N LEU A 19 13.37 -59.09 63.83
CA LEU A 19 14.12 -57.85 63.60
C LEU A 19 14.62 -57.76 62.14
N GLU A 20 15.02 -58.89 61.55
CA GLU A 20 15.35 -58.98 60.12
C GLU A 20 14.13 -58.84 59.22
N ALA A 21 12.99 -59.43 59.59
CA ALA A 21 11.73 -59.28 58.86
C ALA A 21 11.24 -57.82 58.90
N ASP A 22 11.26 -57.20 60.08
CA ASP A 22 10.89 -55.80 60.28
C ASP A 22 11.85 -54.89 59.49
N ARG A 23 13.15 -55.18 59.48
CA ARG A 23 14.12 -54.42 58.68
C ARG A 23 13.84 -54.50 57.18
N LYS A 24 13.59 -55.69 56.64
CA LYS A 24 13.25 -55.86 55.22
C LYS A 24 11.94 -55.16 54.88
N GLN A 25 10.95 -55.24 55.76
CA GLN A 25 9.67 -54.56 55.57
C GLN A 25 9.84 -53.04 55.57
N ILE A 26 10.68 -52.49 56.46
CA ILE A 26 10.99 -51.05 56.49
C ILE A 26 11.73 -50.65 55.21
N GLU A 27 12.70 -51.44 54.74
CA GLU A 27 13.44 -51.17 53.50
C GLU A 27 12.50 -51.20 52.28
N GLU A 28 11.60 -52.17 52.18
CA GLU A 28 10.59 -52.26 51.12
C GLU A 28 9.59 -51.11 51.16
N LEU A 29 9.09 -50.74 52.35
CA LEU A 29 8.20 -49.61 52.53
C LEU A 29 8.89 -48.30 52.10
N THR A 30 10.13 -48.09 52.54
CA THR A 30 10.92 -46.89 52.20
C THR A 30 11.16 -46.80 50.69
N LEU A 31 11.53 -47.91 50.05
CA LEU A 31 11.68 -47.97 48.59
C LEU A 31 10.35 -47.74 47.86
N SER A 32 9.24 -48.25 48.41
CA SER A 32 7.92 -48.06 47.82
C SER A 32 7.46 -46.60 47.91
N GLU A 33 7.74 -45.92 49.01
CA GLU A 33 7.42 -44.50 49.18
C GLU A 33 8.28 -43.64 48.26
N HIS A 34 9.59 -43.89 48.20
CA HIS A 34 10.47 -43.19 47.25
C HIS A 34 10.03 -43.39 45.80
N ARG A 35 9.61 -44.61 45.41
CA ARG A 35 9.06 -44.84 44.07
C ARG A 35 7.77 -44.06 43.83
N LYS A 36 6.85 -44.02 44.80
CA LYS A 36 5.61 -43.25 44.68
C LYS A 36 5.88 -41.76 44.54
N LEU A 37 6.78 -41.22 45.35
CA LEU A 37 7.24 -39.82 45.28
C LEU A 37 7.90 -39.51 43.94
N ALA A 38 8.78 -40.40 43.44
CA ALA A 38 9.42 -40.23 42.15
C ALA A 38 8.40 -40.29 40.99
N GLN A 39 7.43 -41.20 41.06
CA GLN A 39 6.37 -41.31 40.06
C GLN A 39 5.43 -40.11 40.07
N SER A 40 5.01 -39.62 41.25
CA SER A 40 4.15 -38.44 41.35
C SER A 40 4.85 -37.18 40.87
N PHE A 41 6.14 -37.03 41.18
CA PHE A 41 6.95 -35.92 40.68
C PHE A 41 7.15 -35.98 39.16
N LEU A 42 7.41 -37.16 38.61
CA LEU A 42 7.51 -37.35 37.16
C LEU A 42 6.17 -37.13 36.45
N ALA A 43 5.06 -37.54 37.05
CA ALA A 43 3.72 -37.29 36.51
C ALA A 43 3.40 -35.80 36.51
N ALA A 44 3.59 -35.11 37.63
CA ALA A 44 3.36 -33.66 37.73
C ALA A 44 4.26 -32.86 36.78
N SER A 45 5.55 -33.18 36.70
CA SER A 45 6.47 -32.50 35.79
C SER A 45 6.14 -32.75 34.31
N ARG A 46 5.71 -33.96 33.94
CA ARG A 46 5.24 -34.23 32.57
C ARG A 46 3.97 -33.48 32.24
N ASP A 47 3.05 -33.38 33.18
CA ASP A 47 1.80 -32.65 33.00
C ASP A 47 2.11 -31.17 32.76
N GLU A 48 2.88 -30.54 33.66
CA GLU A 48 3.31 -29.14 33.51
C GLU A 48 4.05 -28.89 32.19
N LEU A 49 5.00 -29.76 31.81
CA LEU A 49 5.71 -29.64 30.54
C LEU A 49 4.77 -29.80 29.33
N ALA A 50 3.75 -30.64 29.42
CA ALA A 50 2.75 -30.80 28.37
C ALA A 50 1.87 -29.55 28.25
N THR A 51 1.44 -28.96 29.37
CA THR A 51 0.66 -27.73 29.41
C THR A 51 1.45 -26.55 28.83
N ILE A 52 2.72 -26.40 29.25
CA ILE A 52 3.64 -25.37 28.72
C ILE A 52 3.85 -25.56 27.22
N LYS A 53 4.09 -26.80 26.77
CA LYS A 53 4.28 -27.08 25.35
C LYS A 53 3.04 -26.74 24.53
N ASN A 54 1.85 -27.10 25.00
CA ASN A 54 0.60 -26.75 24.32
C ASN A 54 0.37 -25.24 24.28
N ALA A 55 0.59 -24.54 25.40
CA ALA A 55 0.45 -23.09 25.46
C ALA A 55 1.42 -22.36 24.50
N ILE A 56 2.68 -22.82 24.42
CA ILE A 56 3.66 -22.28 23.46
C ILE A 56 3.24 -22.61 22.02
N HIS A 57 2.71 -23.80 21.77
CA HIS A 57 2.28 -24.18 20.43
C HIS A 57 1.08 -23.36 19.95
N GLU A 58 0.09 -23.14 20.81
CA GLU A 58 -1.05 -22.26 20.52
C GLU A 58 -0.65 -20.79 20.36
N GLN A 59 0.24 -20.27 21.21
CA GLN A 59 0.76 -18.92 21.07
C GLN A 59 1.58 -18.75 19.79
N SER A 60 2.43 -19.71 19.44
CA SER A 60 3.25 -19.60 18.23
C SER A 60 2.41 -19.67 16.95
N LEU A 61 1.38 -20.52 16.91
CA LEU A 61 0.44 -20.60 15.79
C LEU A 61 -0.36 -19.30 15.62
N SER A 62 -0.91 -18.77 16.71
CA SER A 62 -1.67 -17.51 16.68
C SER A 62 -0.78 -16.31 16.32
N THR A 63 0.46 -16.28 16.82
CA THR A 63 1.42 -15.21 16.50
C THR A 63 1.85 -15.27 15.04
N MET A 64 2.13 -16.45 14.49
CA MET A 64 2.51 -16.60 13.07
C MET A 64 1.36 -16.24 12.12
N GLN A 65 0.11 -16.59 12.46
CA GLN A 65 -1.05 -16.23 11.65
C GLN A 65 -1.30 -14.72 11.66
N ASN A 66 -1.26 -14.10 12.84
CA ASN A 66 -1.44 -12.66 12.98
C ASN A 66 -0.33 -11.88 12.28
N MET A 67 0.92 -12.36 12.31
CA MET A 67 2.04 -11.70 11.66
C MET A 67 1.90 -11.68 10.13
N ARG A 68 1.44 -12.78 9.49
CA ARG A 68 1.21 -12.81 8.03
C ARG A 68 0.09 -11.88 7.57
N VAL A 69 -0.98 -11.75 8.36
CA VAL A 69 -2.10 -10.87 8.03
C VAL A 69 -1.70 -9.40 8.22
N MET A 70 -0.96 -9.11 9.30
CA MET A 70 -0.50 -7.76 9.63
C MET A 70 0.53 -7.22 8.63
N LEU A 71 1.34 -8.09 8.01
CA LEU A 71 2.31 -7.70 6.96
C LEU A 71 1.68 -7.52 5.56
N ARG A 72 0.51 -8.11 5.27
CA ARG A 72 -0.17 -7.90 3.98
C ARG A 72 -0.76 -6.50 3.88
N TRP A 73 -1.41 -6.00 4.92
CA TRP A 73 -2.04 -4.68 4.89
C TRP A 73 -1.12 -3.51 4.47
N PRO A 74 0.10 -3.35 5.02
CA PRO A 74 1.00 -2.25 4.65
C PRO A 74 1.60 -2.42 3.25
N LEU A 75 1.78 -3.66 2.77
CA LEU A 75 2.31 -3.94 1.44
C LEU A 75 1.30 -3.54 0.34
N TRP A 76 0.02 -3.81 0.57
CA TRP A 76 -1.04 -3.45 -0.39
C TRP A 76 -1.32 -1.95 -0.40
N THR A 77 -1.25 -1.27 0.75
CA THR A 77 -1.40 0.19 0.80
C THR A 77 -0.22 0.92 0.15
N ALA A 78 1.01 0.47 0.39
CA ALA A 78 2.20 1.02 -0.27
C ALA A 78 2.15 0.82 -1.80
N ALA A 79 1.76 -0.37 -2.25
CA ALA A 79 1.57 -0.66 -3.68
C ALA A 79 0.49 0.23 -4.30
N GLY A 80 -0.64 0.43 -3.60
CA GLY A 80 -1.72 1.33 -4.04
C GLY A 80 -1.24 2.77 -4.21
N CYS A 81 -0.48 3.30 -3.25
CA CYS A 81 0.08 4.65 -3.35
C CYS A 81 1.02 4.81 -4.55
N ILE A 82 1.88 3.81 -4.81
CA ILE A 82 2.81 3.85 -5.95
C ILE A 82 2.04 3.87 -7.28
N VAL A 83 0.99 3.04 -7.41
CA VAL A 83 0.16 3.00 -8.62
C VAL A 83 -0.55 4.34 -8.83
N ILE A 84 -1.08 4.97 -7.79
CA ILE A 84 -1.74 6.28 -7.89
C ILE A 84 -0.75 7.35 -8.35
N VAL A 85 0.46 7.37 -7.79
CA VAL A 85 1.49 8.34 -8.20
C VAL A 85 1.92 8.13 -9.65
N LEU A 86 2.14 6.88 -10.06
CA LEU A 86 2.53 6.56 -11.45
C LEU A 86 1.43 6.89 -12.45
N THR A 87 0.18 6.57 -12.13
CA THR A 87 -0.97 6.89 -13.00
C THR A 87 -1.16 8.40 -13.13
N SER A 88 -1.05 9.15 -12.03
CA SER A 88 -1.10 10.62 -12.06
C SER A 88 0.03 11.22 -12.92
N LEU A 89 1.26 10.71 -12.76
CA LEU A 89 2.41 11.16 -13.55
C LEU A 89 2.23 10.86 -15.04
N ALA A 90 1.72 9.67 -15.38
CA ALA A 90 1.44 9.28 -16.75
C ALA A 90 0.35 10.18 -17.38
N LEU A 91 -0.73 10.46 -16.65
CA LEU A 91 -1.80 11.36 -17.11
C LEU A 91 -1.28 12.78 -17.38
N LEU A 92 -0.40 13.31 -16.53
CA LEU A 92 0.22 14.62 -16.72
C LEU A 92 1.11 14.65 -17.97
N LEU A 93 1.90 13.59 -18.20
CA LEU A 93 2.76 13.49 -19.38
C LEU A 93 1.94 13.39 -20.68
N VAL A 94 0.85 12.63 -20.68
CA VAL A 94 -0.05 12.53 -21.84
C VAL A 94 -0.76 13.85 -22.08
N GLY A 95 -1.30 14.49 -21.04
CA GLY A 95 -2.00 15.78 -21.15
C GLY A 95 -1.10 16.90 -21.68
N THR A 96 0.14 16.98 -21.20
CA THR A 96 1.12 17.99 -21.67
C THR A 96 1.54 17.78 -23.11
N TRP A 97 1.66 16.53 -23.57
CA TRP A 97 1.91 16.22 -24.99
C TRP A 97 0.75 16.65 -25.89
N TRP A 98 -0.48 16.32 -25.48
CA TRP A 98 -1.67 16.68 -26.24
C TRP A 98 -1.82 18.20 -26.37
N MET A 99 -1.62 18.92 -25.26
CA MET A 99 -1.68 20.37 -25.26
C MET A 99 -0.58 21.01 -26.12
N ARG A 100 0.64 20.45 -26.14
CA ARG A 100 1.70 20.93 -27.05
C ARG A 100 1.32 20.79 -28.52
N GLN A 101 0.62 19.71 -28.87
CA GLN A 101 0.26 19.40 -30.25
C GLN A 101 -0.83 20.34 -30.76
N ASP A 102 -1.86 20.58 -29.93
CA ASP A 102 -2.92 21.53 -30.21
C ASP A 102 -2.38 22.96 -30.41
N LEU A 103 -1.52 23.43 -29.50
CA LEU A 103 -0.86 24.74 -29.60
C LEU A 103 0.01 24.88 -30.86
N ALA A 104 0.62 23.80 -31.34
CA ALA A 104 1.41 23.81 -32.57
C ALA A 104 0.51 23.95 -33.81
N GLU A 105 -0.64 23.29 -33.82
CA GLU A 105 -1.63 23.42 -34.89
C GLU A 105 -2.26 24.81 -34.92
N THR A 106 -2.67 25.36 -33.76
CA THR A 106 -3.21 26.71 -33.70
C THR A 106 -2.20 27.76 -34.18
N ARG A 107 -0.91 27.62 -33.80
CA ARG A 107 0.13 28.53 -34.29
C ARG A 107 0.32 28.45 -35.79
N ARG A 108 0.28 27.25 -36.39
CA ARG A 108 0.38 27.08 -37.84
C ARG A 108 -0.82 27.69 -38.55
N ALA A 109 -2.02 27.51 -38.02
CA ALA A 109 -3.24 28.12 -38.56
C ALA A 109 -3.14 29.65 -38.54
N ILE A 110 -2.72 30.25 -37.41
CA ILE A 110 -2.55 31.71 -37.29
C ILE A 110 -1.47 32.24 -38.24
N ILE A 111 -0.34 31.54 -38.40
CA ILE A 111 0.70 31.93 -39.35
C ILE A 111 0.19 31.83 -40.79
N GLY A 112 -0.54 30.76 -41.12
CA GLY A 112 -1.15 30.57 -42.44
C GLY A 112 -2.17 31.65 -42.77
N GLU A 113 -3.07 31.98 -41.84
CA GLU A 113 -4.04 33.07 -42.00
C GLU A 113 -3.36 34.43 -42.12
N ARG A 114 -2.33 34.70 -41.30
CA ARG A 114 -1.59 35.96 -41.37
C ARG A 114 -0.84 36.09 -42.69
N GLN A 115 -0.31 34.99 -43.22
CA GLN A 115 0.40 34.97 -44.49
C GLN A 115 -0.57 35.10 -45.68
N ALA A 116 -1.73 34.45 -45.62
CA ALA A 116 -2.83 34.63 -46.57
C ALA A 116 -3.34 36.08 -46.55
N LEU A 117 -3.61 36.64 -45.37
CA LEU A 117 -3.99 38.05 -45.20
C LEU A 117 -2.91 38.99 -45.71
N SER A 118 -1.62 38.70 -45.51
CA SER A 118 -0.53 39.53 -46.03
C SER A 118 -0.41 39.45 -47.55
N SER A 119 -0.65 38.29 -48.15
CA SER A 119 -0.66 38.08 -49.59
C SER A 119 -1.87 38.75 -50.25
N LEU A 120 -3.06 38.58 -49.66
CA LEU A 120 -4.26 39.29 -50.07
C LEU A 120 -4.10 40.80 -49.90
N ARG A 121 -3.45 41.28 -48.82
CA ARG A 121 -3.16 42.70 -48.61
C ARG A 121 -2.18 43.25 -49.65
N ALA A 122 -1.20 42.45 -50.08
CA ALA A 122 -0.27 42.82 -51.14
C ALA A 122 -0.95 42.85 -52.52
N GLN A 123 -1.86 41.89 -52.79
CA GLN A 123 -2.63 41.87 -54.03
C GLN A 123 -3.74 42.93 -54.09
N THR A 124 -4.33 43.30 -52.95
CA THR A 124 -5.39 44.32 -52.84
C THR A 124 -4.87 45.71 -52.47
N GLY A 125 -3.55 45.93 -52.50
CA GLY A 125 -2.95 47.24 -52.21
C GLY A 125 -3.23 47.79 -50.80
N GLY A 126 -3.69 46.97 -49.85
CA GLY A 126 -4.00 47.41 -48.49
C GLY A 126 -5.35 48.10 -48.33
N VAL A 127 -6.29 47.88 -49.25
CA VAL A 127 -7.67 48.37 -49.16
C VAL A 127 -8.32 47.91 -47.84
N LYS A 128 -8.79 48.88 -47.05
CA LYS A 128 -9.51 48.63 -45.79
C LYS A 128 -10.99 48.86 -46.01
N VAL A 129 -11.83 47.91 -45.61
CA VAL A 129 -13.28 48.09 -45.58
C VAL A 129 -13.67 48.61 -44.22
N THR A 130 -14.16 49.85 -44.16
CA THR A 130 -14.72 50.43 -42.94
C THR A 130 -16.23 50.57 -43.12
N THR A 131 -16.97 50.01 -42.17
CA THR A 131 -18.42 50.11 -42.14
C THR A 131 -18.77 51.25 -41.19
N SER A 132 -19.45 52.27 -41.70
CA SER A 132 -19.97 53.41 -40.93
C SER A 132 -21.49 53.45 -41.05
N ASP A 133 -22.16 54.23 -40.22
CA ASP A 133 -23.64 54.33 -40.14
C ASP A 133 -24.32 54.80 -41.44
N LYS A 134 -23.55 55.12 -42.50
CA LYS A 134 -24.01 55.56 -43.83
C LYS A 134 -23.72 54.56 -44.96
N GLY A 135 -23.25 53.36 -44.63
CA GLY A 135 -22.94 52.28 -45.58
C GLY A 135 -21.50 51.76 -45.48
N THR A 136 -21.19 50.75 -46.29
CA THR A 136 -19.86 50.13 -46.35
C THR A 136 -18.97 50.90 -47.32
N PHE A 137 -17.84 51.42 -46.83
CA PHE A 137 -16.89 52.18 -47.64
C PHE A 137 -15.57 51.41 -47.80
N LEU A 138 -15.06 51.40 -49.03
CA LEU A 138 -13.75 50.84 -49.36
C LEU A 138 -12.73 52.00 -49.35
N VAL A 139 -11.80 51.98 -48.41
CA VAL A 139 -10.72 52.98 -48.30
C VAL A 139 -9.52 52.48 -49.11
N LEU A 140 -9.16 53.23 -50.16
CA LEU A 140 -8.03 52.89 -51.04
C LEU A 140 -6.72 53.49 -50.50
N PRO A 141 -5.56 52.84 -50.76
CA PRO A 141 -4.25 53.36 -50.37
C PRO A 141 -3.93 54.70 -51.08
N LYS A 142 -3.05 55.49 -50.45
CA LYS A 142 -2.64 56.80 -50.95
C LYS A 142 -2.02 56.69 -52.35
N GLY A 143 -2.63 57.38 -53.32
CA GLY A 143 -2.21 57.39 -54.73
C GLY A 143 -3.31 57.01 -55.73
N ALA A 144 -4.50 56.60 -55.27
CA ALA A 144 -5.64 56.36 -56.15
C ALA A 144 -6.42 57.67 -56.39
N GLU A 145 -6.48 58.14 -57.63
CA GLU A 145 -7.35 59.27 -58.00
C GLU A 145 -8.80 58.79 -58.12
N THR A 146 -9.60 59.03 -57.09
CA THR A 146 -11.04 58.89 -57.13
C THR A 146 -11.69 60.18 -56.65
N GLY A 147 -12.77 60.62 -57.32
CA GLY A 147 -13.46 61.89 -57.03
C GLY A 147 -14.21 62.00 -55.69
N TRP A 148 -14.00 61.06 -54.77
CA TRP A 148 -14.63 61.01 -53.44
C TRP A 148 -13.56 60.78 -52.38
N THR A 149 -13.55 61.61 -51.34
CA THR A 149 -12.63 61.53 -50.20
C THR A 149 -13.41 61.26 -48.92
N CYS A 150 -12.97 60.29 -48.12
CA CYS A 150 -13.41 60.12 -46.74
C CYS A 150 -12.20 60.29 -45.83
N ASP A 151 -12.28 61.23 -44.89
CA ASP A 151 -11.26 61.48 -43.86
C ASP A 151 -9.82 61.47 -44.41
N GLU A 152 -9.58 62.31 -45.42
CA GLU A 152 -8.27 62.52 -46.07
C GLU A 152 -7.71 61.33 -46.88
N THR A 153 -8.54 60.32 -47.20
CA THR A 153 -8.18 59.22 -48.10
C THR A 153 -9.20 59.00 -49.23
N PRO A 154 -8.74 58.69 -50.46
CA PRO A 154 -9.63 58.41 -51.59
C PRO A 154 -10.47 57.16 -51.31
N CYS A 155 -11.78 57.27 -51.41
CA CYS A 155 -12.73 56.21 -51.07
C CYS A 155 -13.74 56.02 -52.19
N VAL A 156 -14.21 54.79 -52.38
CA VAL A 156 -15.27 54.47 -53.34
C VAL A 156 -16.50 53.99 -52.58
N LYS A 157 -17.64 54.66 -52.82
CA LYS A 157 -18.94 54.21 -52.32
C LYS A 157 -19.38 53.02 -53.15
N ILE A 158 -19.53 51.87 -52.50
CA ILE A 158 -20.14 50.70 -53.15
C ILE A 158 -21.66 50.94 -53.15
N PRO A 159 -22.33 50.95 -54.32
CA PRO A 159 -23.79 50.95 -54.32
C PRO A 159 -24.27 49.65 -53.68
N ALA A 160 -25.14 49.76 -52.67
CA ALA A 160 -25.83 48.62 -52.12
C ALA A 160 -26.54 47.92 -53.29
N THR A 161 -26.12 46.69 -53.57
CA THR A 161 -26.88 45.82 -54.47
C THR A 161 -28.06 45.32 -53.65
N GLU A 162 -29.25 45.80 -54.00
CA GLU A 162 -30.53 45.18 -53.63
C GLU A 162 -30.59 43.73 -54.13
#